data_AF-A0A5D2QND6-F1
#
_entry.id   AF-A0A5D2QND6-F1
#
_cell.length_a   1.000
_cell.length_b   1.000
_cell.length_c   1.000
_cell.angle_alpha   90.00
_cell.angle_beta   90.00
_cell.angle_gamma   90.00
#
_symmetry.space_group_name_H-M   'P 1'
#
loop_
_entity.id
_entity.type
_entity.pdbx_description
1 polymer ?
#
loop_
_entity_poly.entity_id
_entity_poly.type
_entity_poly.pdbx_seq_one_letter_code
_entity_poly.pdbx_strand_id
1 'polypeptide(L)'
;MGRGKIEIKRIENTTNRQVTFCKRRNGLLKKAYELSVLCDAEVALIVFSSRGRLYEYSNNNIRSTIDRYKKACSDTSNTNTVTEINAQYYQQESAKLRQQIQMLQNSNRHLMGDSLSSLTVKELKQVENRLERGITRIRSKKHEMLLAEIEFLQKREIELENESVCLRTKIAEIERLQQANMVTGPELNAIQALASRNFFSPNVIEHPSAYSHLSDKKILHLG
;
A
#
# COMPACT_ATOMS: atom_id res chain seq x y z
N MET A 1 -6.02 50.36 39.61
CA MET A 1 -4.70 50.83 40.09
C MET A 1 -3.73 49.65 40.08
N GLY A 2 -2.67 49.68 39.25
CA GLY A 2 -1.75 48.55 39.06
C GLY A 2 -0.64 48.50 40.13
N ARG A 3 -0.21 47.29 40.53
CA ARG A 3 0.80 47.01 41.58
C ARG A 3 2.26 47.33 41.18
N GLY A 4 2.50 48.36 40.36
CA GLY A 4 3.85 48.77 39.92
C GLY A 4 4.18 48.43 38.46
N LYS A 5 5.23 49.08 37.94
CA LYS A 5 5.74 48.90 36.56
C LYS A 5 6.40 47.53 36.42
N ILE A 6 6.16 46.84 35.30
CA ILE A 6 6.81 45.56 34.96
C ILE A 6 7.65 45.72 33.69
N GLU A 7 8.71 44.94 33.56
CA GLU A 7 9.51 44.86 32.33
C GLU A 7 8.75 44.12 31.22
N ILE A 8 8.97 44.52 29.95
CA ILE A 8 8.41 43.84 28.78
C ILE A 8 9.32 42.66 28.41
N LYS A 9 9.14 41.55 29.12
CA LYS A 9 9.77 40.25 28.85
C LYS A 9 8.77 39.12 29.12
N ARG A 10 9.11 37.90 28.70
CA ARG A 10 8.28 36.71 28.98
C ARG A 10 8.12 36.53 30.50
N ILE A 11 6.87 36.32 30.94
CA ILE A 11 6.59 35.98 32.35
C ILE A 11 6.86 34.50 32.54
N GLU A 12 7.85 34.14 33.37
CA GLU A 12 8.25 32.74 33.57
C GLU A 12 7.23 31.93 34.36
N ASN A 13 6.68 32.50 35.44
CA ASN A 13 5.66 31.85 36.24
C ASN A 13 4.37 31.61 35.41
N THR A 14 4.00 30.35 35.21
CA THR A 14 2.90 29.94 34.35
C THR A 14 1.53 30.46 34.81
N THR A 15 1.26 30.46 36.12
CA THR A 15 -0.01 30.97 36.68
C THR A 15 -0.14 32.47 36.47
N ASN A 16 0.91 33.23 36.78
CA ASN A 16 0.95 34.67 36.55
C ASN A 16 0.82 34.99 35.06
N ARG A 17 1.53 34.25 34.20
CA ARG A 17 1.45 34.40 32.74
C ARG A 17 0.03 34.16 32.24
N GLN A 18 -0.68 33.16 32.74
CA GLN A 18 -2.07 32.88 32.34
C GLN A 18 -3.02 34.00 32.79
N VAL A 19 -2.92 34.45 34.04
CA VAL A 19 -3.76 35.54 34.55
C VAL A 19 -3.49 36.84 33.79
N THR A 20 -2.21 37.16 33.54
CA THR A 20 -1.82 38.34 32.76
C THR A 20 -2.28 38.23 31.32
N PHE A 21 -2.17 37.07 30.68
CA PHE A 21 -2.68 36.84 29.32
C PHE A 21 -4.18 37.11 29.26
N CYS A 22 -4.98 36.52 30.15
CA CYS A 22 -6.43 36.75 30.18
C CYS A 22 -6.78 38.24 30.34
N LYS A 23 -6.11 38.93 31.27
CA LYS A 23 -6.37 40.36 31.53
C LYS A 23 -5.91 41.26 30.36
N ARG A 24 -4.69 41.07 29.85
CA ARG A 24 -4.13 41.88 28.77
C ARG A 24 -4.83 41.62 27.44
N ARG A 25 -5.14 40.36 27.11
CA ARG A 25 -5.93 40.01 25.93
C ARG A 25 -7.29 40.72 25.98
N ASN A 26 -8.01 40.64 27.09
CA ASN A 26 -9.29 41.33 27.24
C ASN A 26 -9.15 42.86 27.16
N GLY A 27 -8.10 43.43 27.75
CA GLY A 27 -7.81 44.86 27.62
C GLY A 27 -7.53 45.27 26.18
N LEU A 28 -6.75 44.49 25.44
CA LEU A 28 -6.44 44.72 24.04
C LEU A 28 -7.68 44.61 23.15
N LEU A 29 -8.54 43.61 23.38
CA LEU A 29 -9.83 43.45 22.70
C LEU A 29 -10.73 44.67 22.93
N LYS A 30 -10.80 45.18 24.17
CA LYS A 30 -11.55 46.41 24.47
C LYS A 30 -11.00 47.62 23.73
N LYS A 31 -9.67 47.76 23.64
CA LYS A 31 -9.05 48.85 22.88
C LYS A 31 -9.27 48.74 21.38
N ALA A 32 -9.24 47.54 20.82
CA ALA A 32 -9.57 47.30 19.41
C ALA A 32 -11.04 47.67 19.12
N TYR A 33 -11.95 47.35 20.03
CA TYR A 33 -13.36 47.74 19.95
C TYR A 33 -13.57 49.25 20.07
N GLU A 34 -12.93 49.90 21.04
CA GLU A 34 -13.00 51.36 21.19
C GLU A 34 -12.51 52.06 19.91
N LEU A 35 -11.40 51.61 19.34
CA LEU A 35 -10.85 52.18 18.11
C LEU A 35 -11.79 52.01 16.91
N SER A 36 -12.37 50.82 16.73
CA SER A 36 -13.26 50.56 15.61
C SER A 36 -14.52 51.43 15.66
N VAL A 37 -15.09 51.63 16.85
CA VAL A 37 -16.29 52.46 17.05
C VAL A 37 -15.98 53.96 16.97
N LEU A 38 -14.91 54.43 17.64
CA LEU A 38 -14.62 55.86 17.74
C LEU A 38 -14.14 56.47 16.43
N CYS A 39 -13.48 55.68 15.59
CA CYS A 39 -12.84 56.15 14.36
C CYS A 39 -13.44 55.54 13.08
N ASP A 40 -14.53 54.79 13.19
CA ASP A 40 -15.12 54.01 12.08
C ASP A 40 -14.07 53.18 11.31
N ALA A 41 -13.13 52.61 12.06
CA ALA A 41 -12.01 51.86 11.51
C ALA A 41 -12.36 50.36 11.42
N GLU A 42 -12.00 49.71 10.32
CA GLU A 42 -12.02 48.25 10.25
C GLU A 42 -10.82 47.67 11.00
N VAL A 43 -11.09 46.90 12.06
CA VAL A 43 -10.08 46.36 12.96
C VAL A 43 -10.31 44.86 13.14
N ALA A 44 -9.29 44.06 12.84
CA ALA A 44 -9.24 42.64 13.17
C ALA A 44 -8.03 42.35 14.08
N LEU A 45 -8.24 41.54 15.12
CA LEU A 45 -7.23 41.09 16.07
C LEU A 45 -7.27 39.57 16.21
N ILE A 46 -6.12 38.93 16.02
CA ILE A 46 -5.96 37.47 16.15
C ILE A 46 -4.88 37.19 17.18
N VAL A 47 -5.19 36.38 18.18
CA VAL A 47 -4.26 36.01 19.26
C VAL A 47 -4.27 34.49 19.46
N PHE A 48 -3.12 33.86 19.25
CA PHE A 48 -2.90 32.47 19.62
C PHE A 48 -2.22 32.39 20.99
N SER A 49 -2.81 31.63 21.90
CA SER A 49 -2.12 31.28 23.16
C SER A 49 -0.97 30.31 22.90
N SER A 50 -0.05 30.18 23.86
CA SER A 50 1.03 29.19 23.80
C SER A 50 0.55 27.74 23.76
N ARG A 51 -0.74 27.49 24.02
CA ARG A 51 -1.39 26.17 23.89
C ARG A 51 -2.14 26.00 22.56
N GLY A 52 -1.97 26.92 21.62
CA GLY A 52 -2.64 26.87 20.31
C GLY A 52 -4.10 27.33 20.31
N ARG A 53 -4.67 27.73 21.45
CA ARG A 53 -6.06 28.25 21.48
C ARG A 53 -6.13 29.60 20.78
N LEU A 54 -7.07 29.74 19.85
CA LEU A 54 -7.40 30.95 19.12
C LEU A 54 -8.33 31.86 19.94
N TYR A 55 -8.02 33.15 19.95
CA TYR A 55 -8.89 34.22 20.43
C TYR A 55 -8.87 35.33 19.39
N GLU A 56 -10.05 35.76 18.94
CA GLU A 56 -10.17 36.73 17.86
C GLU A 56 -11.24 37.79 18.15
N TYR A 57 -11.08 38.94 17.50
CA TYR A 57 -12.07 40.00 17.43
C TYR A 57 -12.01 40.64 16.06
N SER A 58 -13.17 40.99 15.53
CA SER A 58 -13.31 41.78 14.31
C SER A 58 -14.65 42.51 14.36
N ASN A 59 -14.69 43.78 13.95
CA ASN A 59 -15.97 44.51 13.82
C ASN A 59 -16.73 44.11 12.55
N ASN A 60 -16.04 43.55 11.55
CA ASN A 60 -16.59 42.94 10.34
C ASN A 60 -16.27 41.44 10.26
N ASN A 61 -16.67 40.76 9.19
CA ASN A 61 -16.27 39.38 8.96
C ASN A 61 -14.73 39.28 8.86
N ILE A 62 -14.10 38.57 9.79
CA ILE A 62 -12.63 38.46 9.87
C ILE A 62 -12.00 37.94 8.56
N ARG A 63 -12.69 37.04 7.83
CA ARG A 63 -12.22 36.56 6.53
C ARG A 63 -12.15 37.71 5.52
N SER A 64 -13.18 38.55 5.45
CA SER A 64 -13.19 39.70 4.54
C SER A 64 -12.09 40.72 4.86
N THR A 65 -11.79 40.95 6.15
CA THR A 65 -10.69 41.83 6.56
C THR A 65 -9.33 41.25 6.18
N ILE A 66 -9.14 39.94 6.38
CA ILE A 66 -7.92 39.22 5.95
C ILE A 66 -7.77 39.28 4.42
N ASP A 67 -8.85 39.09 3.67
CA ASP A 67 -8.80 39.11 2.21
C ASP A 67 -8.51 40.52 1.68
N ARG A 68 -9.07 41.56 2.31
CA ARG A 68 -8.71 42.96 2.02
C ARG A 68 -7.24 43.26 2.33
N TYR A 69 -6.71 42.76 3.45
CA TYR A 69 -5.29 42.88 3.79
C TYR A 69 -4.40 42.21 2.74
N LYS A 70 -4.72 40.97 2.34
CA LYS A 70 -3.98 40.25 1.30
C LYS A 70 -3.94 41.03 -0.02
N LYS A 71 -5.08 41.60 -0.44
CA LYS A 71 -5.17 42.43 -1.65
C LYS A 71 -4.35 43.72 -1.55
N ALA A 72 -4.42 44.42 -0.42
CA ALA A 72 -3.61 45.62 -0.20
C ALA A 72 -2.10 45.32 -0.19
N CYS A 73 -1.69 44.16 0.33
CA CYS A 73 -0.30 43.72 0.29
C CYS A 73 0.17 43.33 -1.11
N SER A 74 -0.67 42.68 -1.93
CA SER A 74 -0.31 42.34 -3.31
C SER A 74 -0.14 43.59 -4.19
N ASP A 75 -0.90 44.65 -3.93
CA ASP A 75 -0.85 45.89 -4.71
C ASP A 75 0.38 46.77 -4.38
N THR A 76 1.05 46.54 -3.24
CA THR A 76 2.07 47.47 -2.71
C THR A 76 3.52 47.03 -2.93
N SER A 77 3.85 45.73 -3.15
CA SER A 77 5.24 45.35 -3.45
C SER A 77 5.43 43.88 -3.88
N ASN A 78 6.41 43.67 -4.77
CA ASN A 78 7.06 42.44 -5.20
C ASN A 78 7.58 41.55 -4.05
N THR A 79 6.71 41.12 -3.14
CA THR A 79 7.06 40.24 -2.03
C THR A 79 6.27 38.96 -2.21
N ASN A 80 6.91 37.93 -2.79
CA ASN A 80 6.30 36.62 -2.99
C ASN A 80 5.65 36.16 -1.69
N THR A 81 4.33 36.10 -1.67
CA THR A 81 3.54 35.66 -0.54
C THR A 81 3.94 34.22 -0.17
N VAL A 82 3.80 33.82 1.10
CA VAL A 82 4.08 32.44 1.55
C VAL A 82 3.33 31.40 0.68
N THR A 83 2.15 31.76 0.18
CA THR A 83 1.37 30.99 -0.78
C THR A 83 2.05 30.83 -2.14
N GLU A 84 2.66 31.89 -2.69
CA GLU A 84 3.42 31.83 -3.95
C GLU A 84 4.71 31.02 -3.79
N ILE A 85 5.41 31.15 -2.65
CA ILE A 85 6.59 30.35 -2.34
C ILE A 85 6.24 28.86 -2.29
N ASN A 86 5.14 28.51 -1.63
CA ASN A 86 4.65 27.12 -1.58
C ASN A 86 4.21 26.61 -2.95
N ALA A 87 3.51 27.43 -3.75
CA ALA A 87 3.10 27.06 -5.10
C ALA A 87 4.31 26.80 -6.01
N GLN A 88 5.34 27.67 -5.96
CA GLN A 88 6.59 27.50 -6.70
C GLN A 88 7.36 26.25 -6.27
N TYR A 89 7.40 25.96 -4.96
CA TYR A 89 8.01 24.73 -4.44
C TYR A 89 7.34 23.48 -5.04
N TYR A 90 6.01 23.38 -4.96
CA TYR A 90 5.30 22.22 -5.53
C TYR A 90 5.41 22.16 -7.06
N GLN A 91 5.46 23.30 -7.74
CA GLN A 91 5.69 23.35 -9.17
C GLN A 91 7.07 22.78 -9.52
N GLN A 92 8.12 23.17 -8.79
CA GLN A 92 9.47 22.64 -8.99
C GLN A 92 9.53 21.13 -8.71
N GLU A 93 8.92 20.67 -7.62
CA GLU A 93 8.90 19.25 -7.27
C GLU A 93 8.16 18.41 -8.32
N SER A 94 7.04 18.92 -8.83
CA SER A 94 6.30 18.27 -9.91
C SER A 94 7.11 18.22 -11.22
N ALA A 95 7.95 19.23 -11.50
CA ALA A 95 8.82 19.24 -12.66
C ALA A 95 9.94 18.18 -12.55
N LYS A 96 10.55 18.05 -11.36
CA LYS A 96 11.53 16.99 -11.08
C LYS A 96 10.92 15.59 -11.27
N LEU A 97 9.72 15.37 -10.73
CA LEU A 97 9.02 14.09 -10.88
C LEU A 97 8.70 13.78 -12.35
N ARG A 98 8.21 14.77 -13.11
CA ARG A 98 7.97 14.60 -14.56
C ARG A 98 9.26 14.24 -15.31
N GLN A 99 10.37 14.87 -14.98
CA GLN A 99 11.67 14.54 -15.57
C GLN A 99 12.10 13.10 -15.23
N GLN A 100 11.94 12.66 -13.98
CA GLN A 100 12.26 11.28 -13.57
C GLN A 100 11.40 10.25 -14.33
N ILE A 101 10.09 10.52 -14.46
CA ILE A 101 9.18 9.68 -15.24
C ILE A 101 9.65 9.58 -16.70
N GLN A 102 9.99 10.71 -17.31
CA GLN A 102 10.48 10.75 -18.69
C GLN A 102 11.79 9.96 -18.86
N MET A 103 12.72 10.08 -17.92
CA MET A 103 13.97 9.31 -17.93
C MET A 103 13.72 7.81 -17.81
N LEU A 104 12.81 7.37 -16.92
CA LEU A 104 12.44 5.97 -16.76
C LEU A 104 11.74 5.42 -18.01
N GLN A 105 10.82 6.18 -18.59
CA GLN A 105 10.13 5.80 -19.83
C GLN A 105 11.11 5.65 -20.99
N ASN A 106 12.06 6.58 -21.14
CA ASN A 106 13.10 6.48 -22.15
C ASN A 106 14.01 5.26 -21.92
N SER A 107 14.41 5.00 -20.66
CA SER A 107 15.18 3.80 -20.34
C SER A 107 14.41 2.51 -20.68
N ASN A 108 13.10 2.45 -20.45
CA ASN A 108 12.28 1.30 -20.84
C ASN A 108 12.21 1.13 -22.35
N ARG A 109 12.01 2.22 -23.11
CA ARG A 109 12.05 2.18 -24.58
C ARG A 109 13.38 1.61 -25.08
N HIS A 110 14.51 2.10 -24.56
CA HIS A 110 15.82 1.59 -24.95
C HIS A 110 15.99 0.10 -24.62
N LEU A 111 15.50 -0.36 -23.46
CA LEU A 111 15.54 -1.79 -23.11
C LEU A 111 14.64 -2.65 -24.02
N MET A 112 13.57 -2.07 -24.58
CA MET A 112 12.69 -2.73 -25.55
C MET A 112 13.22 -2.66 -26.99
N GLY A 113 14.34 -1.97 -27.23
CA GLY A 113 14.94 -1.81 -28.55
C GLY A 113 14.46 -0.60 -29.34
N ASP A 114 13.66 0.28 -28.74
CA ASP A 114 13.13 1.49 -29.37
C ASP A 114 14.06 2.70 -29.17
N SER A 115 14.02 3.66 -30.10
CA SER A 115 14.74 4.95 -30.01
C SER A 115 16.26 4.83 -29.76
N LEU A 116 16.88 3.73 -30.21
CA LEU A 116 18.32 3.49 -29.99
C LEU A 116 19.22 4.44 -30.78
N SER A 117 18.73 5.04 -31.86
CA SER A 117 19.49 5.96 -32.71
C SER A 117 19.96 7.23 -31.99
N SER A 118 19.29 7.62 -30.89
CA SER A 118 19.72 8.75 -30.06
C SER A 118 20.82 8.42 -29.05
N LEU A 119 21.19 7.14 -28.91
CA LEU A 119 22.20 6.71 -27.94
C LEU A 119 23.60 6.75 -28.54
N THR A 120 24.56 7.13 -27.71
CA THR A 120 25.98 6.95 -28.04
C THR A 120 26.37 5.48 -28.01
N VAL A 121 27.47 5.12 -28.68
CA VAL A 121 28.01 3.74 -28.69
C VAL A 121 28.25 3.21 -27.27
N LYS A 122 28.69 4.07 -26.34
CA LYS A 122 28.92 3.71 -24.94
C LYS A 122 27.60 3.36 -24.23
N GLU A 123 26.55 4.14 -24.44
CA GLU A 123 25.23 3.91 -23.86
C GLU A 123 24.58 2.66 -24.46
N LEU A 124 24.72 2.45 -25.76
CA LEU A 124 24.21 1.25 -26.44
C LEU A 124 24.87 -0.01 -25.88
N LYS A 125 26.20 0.00 -25.71
CA LYS A 125 26.93 -1.08 -25.07
C LYS A 125 26.47 -1.31 -23.62
N GLN A 126 26.10 -0.27 -22.89
CA GLN A 126 25.54 -0.41 -21.54
C GLN A 126 24.18 -1.10 -21.55
N VAL A 127 23.30 -0.75 -22.51
CA VAL A 127 21.98 -1.39 -22.69
C VAL A 127 22.15 -2.87 -23.05
N GLU A 128 23.00 -3.17 -24.01
CA GLU A 128 23.35 -4.54 -24.42
C GLU A 128 23.79 -5.39 -23.22
N ASN A 129 24.78 -4.90 -22.46
CA ASN A 129 25.30 -5.58 -21.27
C ASN A 129 24.22 -5.79 -20.19
N ARG A 130 23.28 -4.85 -20.04
CA ARG A 130 22.16 -5.00 -19.09
C ARG A 130 21.20 -6.09 -19.55
N LEU A 131 20.85 -6.11 -20.83
CA LEU A 131 19.95 -7.11 -21.43
C LEU A 131 20.58 -8.51 -21.37
N GLU A 132 21.85 -8.65 -21.72
CA GLU A 132 22.57 -9.92 -21.71
C GLU A 132 22.61 -10.55 -20.31
N ARG A 133 22.92 -9.75 -19.27
CA ARG A 133 22.85 -10.20 -17.88
C ARG A 133 21.42 -10.56 -17.46
N GLY A 134 20.43 -9.78 -17.89
CA GLY A 134 19.02 -10.05 -17.60
C GLY A 134 18.55 -11.37 -18.20
N ILE A 135 18.83 -11.59 -19.49
CA ILE A 135 18.47 -12.81 -20.22
C ILE A 135 19.17 -14.03 -19.60
N THR A 136 20.46 -13.93 -19.29
CA THR A 136 21.20 -15.01 -18.63
C THR A 136 20.54 -15.41 -17.31
N ARG A 137 20.21 -14.43 -16.44
CA ARG A 137 19.51 -14.68 -15.18
C ARG A 137 18.14 -15.33 -15.38
N ILE A 138 17.34 -14.85 -16.33
CA ILE A 138 16.02 -15.40 -16.63
C ILE A 138 16.15 -16.84 -17.12
N ARG A 139 17.09 -17.14 -18.03
CA ARG A 139 17.33 -18.48 -18.54
C ARG A 139 17.75 -19.44 -17.43
N SER A 140 18.72 -19.05 -16.59
CA SER A 140 19.15 -19.86 -15.45
C SER A 140 18.00 -20.16 -14.50
N LYS A 141 17.18 -19.16 -14.16
CA LYS A 141 16.05 -19.39 -13.25
C LYS A 141 14.97 -20.27 -13.87
N LYS A 142 14.67 -20.08 -15.16
CA LYS A 142 13.72 -20.92 -15.88
C LYS A 142 14.21 -22.37 -15.95
N HIS A 143 15.50 -22.58 -16.16
CA HIS A 143 16.11 -23.90 -16.18
C HIS A 143 16.02 -24.59 -14.81
N GLU A 144 16.38 -23.89 -13.73
CA GLU A 144 16.26 -24.38 -12.36
C GLU A 144 14.82 -24.80 -12.02
N MET A 145 13.83 -23.97 -12.37
CA MET A 145 12.42 -24.29 -12.17
C MET A 145 11.95 -25.50 -12.98
N LEU A 146 12.39 -25.61 -14.23
CA LEU A 146 12.04 -26.75 -15.09
C LEU A 146 12.61 -28.05 -14.52
N LEU A 147 13.85 -28.05 -14.04
CA LEU A 147 14.46 -29.22 -13.41
C LEU A 147 13.69 -29.64 -12.16
N ALA A 148 13.33 -28.69 -11.30
CA ALA A 148 12.53 -28.98 -10.11
C ALA A 148 11.16 -29.60 -10.46
N GLU A 149 10.51 -29.14 -11.52
CA GLU A 149 9.24 -29.71 -11.99
C GLU A 149 9.42 -31.13 -12.54
N ILE A 150 10.49 -31.38 -13.30
CA ILE A 150 10.81 -32.73 -13.81
C ILE A 150 11.04 -33.70 -12.65
N GLU A 151 11.84 -33.31 -11.66
CA GLU A 151 12.11 -34.13 -10.47
C GLU A 151 10.83 -34.45 -9.69
N PHE A 152 9.95 -33.45 -9.53
CA PHE A 152 8.66 -33.62 -8.88
C PHE A 152 7.77 -34.62 -9.62
N LEU A 153 7.63 -34.47 -10.94
CA LEU A 153 6.81 -35.35 -11.77
C LEU A 153 7.35 -36.79 -11.80
N GLN A 154 8.67 -36.97 -11.89
CA GLN A 154 9.30 -38.30 -11.84
C GLN A 154 9.06 -38.99 -10.49
N LYS A 155 9.17 -38.26 -9.38
CA LYS A 155 8.84 -38.82 -8.07
C LYS A 155 7.37 -39.23 -7.99
N ARG A 156 6.48 -38.42 -8.55
CA ARG A 156 5.05 -38.69 -8.55
C ARG A 156 4.69 -39.91 -9.42
N GLU A 157 5.35 -40.09 -10.55
CA GLU A 157 5.22 -41.27 -11.41
C GLU A 157 5.54 -42.54 -10.63
N ILE A 158 6.69 -42.57 -9.95
CA ILE A 158 7.12 -43.72 -9.13
C ILE A 158 6.10 -44.02 -8.01
N GLU A 159 5.58 -43.00 -7.33
CA GLU A 159 4.56 -43.18 -6.30
C GLU A 159 3.28 -43.83 -6.85
N LEU A 160 2.80 -43.36 -8.01
CA LEU A 160 1.60 -43.88 -8.66
C LEU A 160 1.81 -45.30 -9.22
N GLU A 161 2.99 -45.60 -9.76
CA GLU A 161 3.35 -46.95 -10.19
C GLU A 161 3.32 -47.93 -9.02
N ASN A 162 3.91 -47.56 -7.88
CA ASN A 162 3.89 -48.37 -6.67
C ASN A 162 2.47 -48.60 -6.15
N GLU A 163 1.62 -47.56 -6.15
CA GLU A 163 0.20 -47.68 -5.79
C GLU A 163 -0.55 -48.60 -6.76
N SER A 164 -0.30 -48.47 -8.07
CA SER A 164 -0.91 -49.32 -9.11
C SER A 164 -0.56 -50.80 -8.92
N VAL A 165 0.71 -51.11 -8.65
CA VAL A 165 1.17 -52.48 -8.37
C VAL A 165 0.46 -53.03 -7.13
N CYS A 166 0.42 -52.27 -6.04
CA CYS A 166 -0.25 -52.67 -4.80
C CYS A 166 -1.74 -52.99 -5.03
N LEU A 167 -2.45 -52.12 -5.77
CA LEU A 167 -3.86 -52.33 -6.11
C LEU A 167 -4.06 -53.58 -6.97
N ARG A 168 -3.21 -53.80 -7.99
CA ARG A 168 -3.28 -55.01 -8.83
C ARG A 168 -3.06 -56.28 -8.02
N THR A 169 -2.12 -56.29 -7.09
CA THR A 169 -1.88 -57.42 -6.18
C THR A 169 -3.10 -57.70 -5.31
N LYS A 170 -3.72 -56.67 -4.74
CA LYS A 170 -4.95 -56.81 -3.92
C LYS A 170 -6.12 -57.34 -4.74
N ILE A 171 -6.31 -56.86 -5.97
CA ILE A 171 -7.36 -57.36 -6.88
C ILE A 171 -7.17 -58.85 -7.14
N ALA A 172 -5.95 -59.27 -7.53
CA ALA A 172 -5.64 -60.67 -7.79
C ALA A 172 -5.87 -61.56 -6.55
N GLU A 173 -5.58 -61.05 -5.34
CA GLU A 173 -5.87 -61.76 -4.10
C GLU A 173 -7.37 -61.97 -3.87
N ILE A 174 -8.18 -60.92 -4.06
CA ILE A 174 -9.65 -60.98 -3.94
C ILE A 174 -10.24 -61.94 -4.97
N GLU A 175 -9.79 -61.89 -6.22
CA GLU A 175 -10.23 -62.79 -7.29
C GLU A 175 -9.93 -64.27 -6.96
N ARG A 176 -8.75 -64.56 -6.41
CA ARG A 176 -8.42 -65.91 -5.93
C ARG A 176 -9.33 -66.39 -4.81
N LEU A 177 -9.63 -65.51 -3.84
CA LEU A 177 -10.57 -65.83 -2.75
C LEU A 177 -11.98 -66.08 -3.26
N GLN A 178 -12.46 -65.30 -4.24
CA GLN A 178 -13.76 -65.53 -4.89
C GLN A 178 -13.81 -66.85 -5.66
N GLN A 179 -12.76 -67.18 -6.45
CA GLN A 179 -12.69 -68.45 -7.16
C GLN A 179 -12.63 -69.64 -6.19
N ALA A 180 -11.90 -69.54 -5.08
CA ALA A 180 -11.87 -70.57 -4.04
C ALA A 180 -13.25 -70.80 -3.39
N ASN A 181 -14.05 -69.74 -3.21
CA ASN A 181 -15.42 -69.84 -2.69
C ASN A 181 -16.45 -70.37 -3.71
N MET A 182 -16.18 -70.30 -5.02
CA MET A 182 -17.07 -70.84 -6.07
C MET A 182 -16.85 -72.35 -6.34
N VAL A 183 -15.71 -72.92 -5.95
CA VAL A 183 -15.40 -74.35 -6.13
C VAL A 183 -16.01 -75.22 -5.00
N THR A 184 -16.42 -74.61 -3.89
CA THR A 184 -17.01 -75.29 -2.71
C THR A 184 -18.53 -75.11 -2.61
N GLY A 185 -19.27 -75.66 -3.59
CA GLY A 185 -20.66 -76.14 -3.45
C GLY A 185 -21.78 -75.18 -2.96
N PRO A 186 -23.06 -75.57 -3.10
CA PRO A 186 -24.22 -74.69 -2.87
C PRO A 186 -24.44 -74.24 -1.41
N GLU A 187 -23.71 -74.82 -0.45
CA GLU A 187 -23.91 -74.56 0.98
C GLU A 187 -23.20 -73.29 1.50
N LEU A 188 -22.20 -72.76 0.77
CA LEU A 188 -21.51 -71.52 1.15
C LEU A 188 -22.32 -70.25 0.83
N ASN A 189 -23.24 -70.33 -0.14
CA ASN A 189 -24.06 -69.19 -0.57
C ASN A 189 -25.01 -68.68 0.53
N ALA A 190 -25.47 -69.55 1.43
CA ALA A 190 -26.31 -69.15 2.56
C ALA A 190 -25.55 -68.32 3.61
N ILE A 191 -24.26 -68.59 3.80
CA ILE A 191 -23.40 -67.89 4.76
C ILE A 191 -22.87 -66.58 4.17
N GLN A 192 -22.54 -66.56 2.87
CA GLN A 192 -22.12 -65.35 2.15
C GLN A 192 -23.27 -64.33 2.04
N ALA A 193 -24.53 -64.77 1.85
CA ALA A 193 -25.71 -63.90 1.81
C ALA A 193 -26.00 -63.21 3.16
N LEU A 194 -25.71 -63.89 4.27
CA LEU A 194 -25.82 -63.32 5.62
C LEU A 194 -24.65 -62.36 5.93
N ALA A 195 -23.44 -62.65 5.43
CA ALA A 195 -22.28 -61.75 5.58
C ALA A 195 -22.38 -60.48 4.73
N SER A 196 -22.99 -60.57 3.54
CA SER A 196 -23.17 -59.43 2.62
C SER A 196 -24.16 -58.38 3.16
N ARG A 197 -25.03 -58.76 4.10
CA ARG A 197 -25.94 -57.85 4.80
C ARG A 197 -25.25 -56.94 5.83
N ASN A 198 -24.03 -57.29 6.25
CA ASN A 198 -23.30 -56.56 7.29
C ASN A 198 -22.12 -55.72 6.76
N PHE A 199 -21.86 -55.72 5.45
CA PHE A 199 -20.71 -55.01 4.85
C PHE A 199 -21.08 -53.80 3.98
N PHE A 200 -22.33 -53.33 4.00
CA PHE A 200 -22.69 -52.01 3.51
C PHE A 200 -23.05 -51.08 4.67
N SER A 201 -22.03 -50.41 5.20
CA SER A 201 -22.22 -49.03 5.68
C SER A 201 -21.74 -48.11 4.56
N PRO A 202 -22.64 -47.43 3.83
CA PRO A 202 -22.25 -46.46 2.82
C PRO A 202 -21.86 -45.15 3.52
N ASN A 203 -20.66 -45.08 4.07
CA ASN A 203 -20.05 -43.78 4.36
C ASN A 203 -19.30 -43.34 3.11
N VAL A 204 -20.07 -42.63 2.29
CA VAL A 204 -19.69 -41.46 1.49
C VAL A 204 -18.26 -41.02 1.83
N ILE A 205 -17.33 -41.32 0.93
CA ILE A 205 -16.07 -40.60 0.88
C ILE A 205 -16.46 -39.18 0.47
N GLU A 206 -16.55 -38.30 1.46
CA GLU A 206 -16.45 -36.87 1.24
C GLU A 206 -15.19 -36.61 0.40
N HIS A 207 -15.43 -36.09 -0.79
CA HIS A 207 -14.44 -35.35 -1.55
C HIS A 207 -13.70 -34.37 -0.62
N PRO A 208 -12.37 -34.28 -0.74
CA PRO A 208 -11.72 -33.00 -0.83
C PRO A 208 -11.38 -32.80 -2.30
N SER A 209 -12.33 -32.23 -3.04
CA SER A 209 -12.01 -31.32 -4.13
C SER A 209 -11.26 -30.12 -3.55
N ALA A 210 -9.98 -30.31 -3.27
CA ALA A 210 -9.05 -29.24 -2.92
C ALA A 210 -7.88 -29.24 -3.92
N TYR A 211 -8.19 -29.32 -5.21
CA TYR A 211 -7.36 -28.70 -6.24
C TYR A 211 -7.84 -27.27 -6.48
N SER A 212 -7.66 -26.47 -5.44
CA SER A 212 -7.59 -25.01 -5.52
C SER A 212 -6.24 -24.61 -4.96
N HIS A 213 -5.16 -25.00 -5.65
CA HIS A 213 -3.91 -24.28 -5.51
C HIS A 213 -3.64 -23.49 -6.77
N LEU A 214 -3.99 -22.21 -6.61
CA LEU A 214 -3.51 -21.03 -7.30
C LEU A 214 -2.44 -21.33 -8.34
N SER A 215 -2.83 -21.09 -9.59
CA SER A 215 -1.94 -20.43 -10.52
C SER A 215 -1.34 -19.21 -9.82
N ASP A 216 -0.12 -19.33 -9.29
CA ASP A 216 0.71 -18.17 -8.94
C ASP A 216 1.18 -17.55 -10.26
N LYS A 217 0.21 -17.03 -11.02
CA LYS A 217 0.44 -16.01 -12.02
C LYS A 217 0.88 -14.80 -11.22
N LYS A 218 2.20 -14.68 -11.01
CA LYS A 218 2.84 -13.37 -10.90
C LYS A 218 2.58 -12.64 -12.21
N ILE A 219 1.41 -12.01 -12.29
CA ILE A 219 1.12 -10.93 -13.20
C ILE A 219 2.08 -9.83 -12.78
N LEU A 220 3.21 -9.74 -13.50
CA LEU A 220 4.00 -8.53 -13.57
C LEU A 220 3.08 -7.49 -14.19
N HIS A 221 2.42 -6.70 -13.35
CA HIS A 221 1.77 -5.47 -13.79
C HIS A 221 2.89 -4.48 -14.11
N LEU A 222 3.31 -4.42 -15.37
CA LEU A 222 3.92 -3.22 -15.92
C LEU A 222 2.78 -2.34 -16.42
N GLY A 223 2.39 -1.38 -15.58
CA GLY A 223 1.56 -0.23 -15.90
C GLY A 223 2.11 0.96 -15.14
#